data_AF-A0A376DY48-F1
#
_entry.id   AF-A0A376DY48-F1
#
_cell.length_a   1.000
_cell.length_b   1.000
_cell.length_c   1.000
_cell.angle_alpha   90.00
_cell.angle_beta   90.00
_cell.angle_gamma   90.00
#
_symmetry.space_group_name_H-M   'P 1'
#
loop_
_entity.id
_entity.type
_entity.pdbx_description
1 polymer ?
#
loop_
_entity_poly.entity_id
_entity_poly.type
_entity_poly.pdbx_seq_one_letter_code
_entity_poly.pdbx_strand_id
1 'polypeptide(L)'
;MGVDVNEEQVKEATKATMLNVIAVLKEAVGGDLNKVRQCVQLTGIFNTKDDYTKHADLMNTASDLTVEILGEKGKHARATLGASSIPVNSSVEIQAIFEVE
;
A
#
# COMPACT_ATOMS: atom_id res chain seq x y z
N MET A 1 10.53 5.23 13.20
CA MET A 1 9.07 5.02 13.20
C MET A 1 8.47 5.87 14.30
N GLY A 2 7.30 6.48 14.08
CA GLY A 2 6.57 7.24 15.12
C GLY A 2 5.77 6.33 16.07
N VAL A 3 5.81 5.02 15.80
CA VAL A 3 5.36 3.90 16.65
C VAL A 3 6.56 3.04 17.05
N ASP A 4 6.48 2.34 18.18
CA ASP A 4 7.51 1.40 18.70
C ASP A 4 7.61 0.11 17.86
N VAL A 5 7.91 0.27 16.57
CA VAL A 5 8.05 -0.82 15.59
C VAL A 5 9.30 -0.62 14.73
N ASN A 6 9.89 -1.72 14.27
CA ASN A 6 11.04 -1.71 13.37
C ASN A 6 10.60 -1.77 11.89
N GLU A 7 11.56 -1.65 10.95
CA GLU A 7 11.25 -1.65 9.50
C GLU A 7 10.61 -2.95 9.01
N GLU A 8 10.99 -4.09 9.57
CA GLU A 8 10.45 -5.40 9.19
C GLU A 8 8.97 -5.50 9.57
N GLN A 9 8.62 -5.13 10.80
CA GLN A 9 7.24 -5.06 11.27
C GLN A 9 6.40 -4.08 10.43
N VAL A 10 6.97 -2.96 9.98
CA VAL A 10 6.27 -2.04 9.09
C VAL A 10 6.08 -2.62 7.70
N LYS A 11 7.03 -3.40 7.17
CA LYS A 11 6.84 -4.12 5.89
C LYS A 11 5.74 -5.18 6.01
N GLU A 12 5.67 -5.91 7.12
CA GLU A 12 4.56 -6.83 7.40
C GLU A 12 3.21 -6.11 7.46
N ALA A 13 3.15 -4.99 8.18
CA ALA A 13 1.97 -4.14 8.24
C ALA A 13 1.59 -3.57 6.87
N THR A 14 2.58 -3.22 6.04
CA THR A 14 2.38 -2.73 4.67
C THR A 14 1.76 -3.80 3.79
N LYS A 15 2.27 -5.05 3.88
CA LYS A 15 1.69 -6.20 3.19
C LYS A 15 0.24 -6.42 3.60
N ALA A 16 -0.04 -6.45 4.91
CA ALA A 16 -1.39 -6.62 5.44
C ALA A 16 -2.34 -5.49 4.98
N THR A 17 -1.87 -4.25 5.02
CA THR A 17 -2.64 -3.08 4.58
C THR A 17 -2.95 -3.15 3.08
N MET A 18 -2.00 -3.56 2.25
CA MET A 18 -2.23 -3.73 0.82
C MET A 18 -3.19 -4.90 0.53
N LEU A 19 -3.11 -6.00 1.28
CA LEU A 19 -4.09 -7.09 1.18
C LEU A 19 -5.51 -6.62 1.53
N ASN A 20 -5.67 -5.75 2.52
CA ASN A 20 -6.97 -5.15 2.83
C ASN A 20 -7.50 -4.30 1.66
N VAL A 21 -6.64 -3.50 1.02
CA VAL A 21 -7.00 -2.75 -0.20
C VAL A 21 -7.47 -3.69 -1.31
N ILE A 22 -6.75 -4.79 -1.55
CA ILE A 22 -7.10 -5.78 -2.58
C ILE A 22 -8.39 -6.52 -2.23
N ALA A 23 -8.66 -6.79 -0.95
CA ALA A 23 -9.90 -7.40 -0.51
C ALA A 23 -11.11 -6.51 -0.83
N VAL A 24 -11.02 -5.21 -0.55
CA VAL A 24 -12.05 -4.22 -0.91
C VAL A 24 -12.21 -4.11 -2.42
N LEU A 25 -11.10 -4.08 -3.17
CA LEU A 25 -11.13 -4.08 -4.64
C LEU A 25 -11.86 -5.31 -5.18
N LYS A 26 -11.52 -6.51 -4.65
CA LYS A 26 -12.14 -7.77 -5.04
C LYS A 26 -13.65 -7.75 -4.82
N GLU A 27 -14.11 -7.22 -3.69
CA GLU A 27 -15.54 -7.03 -3.44
C GLU A 27 -16.16 -6.07 -4.46
N ALA A 28 -15.52 -4.92 -4.72
CA ALA A 28 -16.02 -3.92 -5.65
C ALA A 28 -16.18 -4.43 -7.10
N VAL A 29 -15.34 -5.38 -7.53
CA VAL A 29 -15.44 -6.02 -8.86
C VAL A 29 -16.28 -7.30 -8.88
N GLY A 30 -17.02 -7.58 -7.80
CA GLY A 30 -17.92 -8.74 -7.72
C GLY A 30 -17.19 -10.07 -7.57
N GLY A 31 -16.02 -10.07 -6.92
CA GLY A 31 -15.22 -11.25 -6.65
C GLY A 31 -14.17 -11.59 -7.71
N ASP A 32 -14.22 -10.95 -8.88
CA ASP A 32 -13.36 -11.26 -10.02
C ASP A 32 -12.34 -10.15 -10.32
N LEU A 33 -11.12 -10.33 -9.82
CA LEU A 33 -10.01 -9.40 -10.04
C LEU A 33 -9.59 -9.28 -11.52
N ASN A 34 -10.04 -10.15 -12.42
CA ASN A 34 -9.74 -10.01 -13.85
C ASN A 34 -10.39 -8.77 -14.48
N LYS A 35 -11.45 -8.24 -13.86
CA LYS A 35 -12.13 -6.99 -14.25
C LYS A 35 -11.33 -5.73 -13.93
N VAL A 36 -10.24 -5.85 -13.18
CA VAL A 36 -9.28 -4.75 -13.00
C VAL A 36 -8.50 -4.60 -14.31
N ARG A 37 -8.48 -3.38 -14.85
CA ARG A 37 -7.71 -3.03 -16.04
C ARG A 37 -6.30 -2.58 -15.67
N GLN A 38 -6.18 -1.76 -14.63
CA GLN A 38 -4.90 -1.19 -14.20
C GLN A 38 -4.95 -0.73 -12.74
N CYS A 39 -3.86 -0.95 -12.00
CA CYS A 39 -3.55 -0.18 -10.80
C CYS A 39 -2.99 1.18 -11.24
N VAL A 40 -3.79 2.23 -11.14
CA VAL A 40 -3.41 3.56 -11.66
C VAL A 40 -2.39 4.21 -10.73
N GLN A 41 -2.68 4.21 -9.43
CA GLN A 41 -1.85 4.90 -8.45
C GLN A 41 -1.94 4.22 -7.08
N LEU A 42 -0.78 4.12 -6.40
CA LEU A 42 -0.70 3.86 -4.97
C LEU A 42 -0.16 5.09 -4.23
N THR A 43 -0.71 5.39 -3.06
CA THR A 43 -0.20 6.41 -2.15
C THR A 43 0.00 5.78 -0.78
N GLY A 44 1.25 5.73 -0.32
CA GLY A 44 1.63 5.19 0.99
C GLY A 44 1.95 6.31 1.97
N ILE A 45 1.34 6.27 3.15
CA ILE A 45 1.60 7.20 4.24
C ILE A 45 2.12 6.38 5.42
N PHE A 46 3.27 6.76 5.95
CA PHE A 46 3.94 6.00 7.02
C PHE A 46 4.11 6.85 8.26
N ASN A 47 3.81 6.26 9.42
CA ASN A 47 3.99 6.91 10.70
C ASN A 47 5.48 6.83 11.08
N THR A 48 6.22 7.88 10.76
CA THR A 48 7.67 7.91 10.93
C THR A 48 8.11 9.14 11.72
N LYS A 49 9.32 9.06 12.26
CA LYS A 49 10.02 10.26 12.75
C LYS A 49 10.32 11.17 11.56
N ASP A 50 10.56 12.44 11.85
CA ASP A 50 10.88 13.49 10.90
C ASP A 50 12.21 13.27 10.15
N ASP A 51 13.13 12.51 10.74
CA ASP A 51 14.43 12.16 10.18
C ASP A 51 14.44 10.89 9.30
N TYR A 52 13.33 10.15 9.23
CA TYR A 52 13.25 8.93 8.43
C TYR A 52 13.09 9.25 6.94
N THR A 53 13.86 8.58 6.08
CA THR A 53 13.89 8.89 4.63
C THR A 53 13.75 7.67 3.72
N LYS A 54 13.63 6.47 4.29
CA LYS A 54 13.60 5.19 3.53
C LYS A 54 12.17 4.70 3.24
N HIS A 55 11.21 5.61 3.13
CA HIS A 55 9.80 5.22 2.93
C HIS A 55 9.57 4.43 1.64
N ALA A 56 10.37 4.70 0.59
CA ALA A 56 10.29 3.96 -0.66
C ALA A 56 10.53 2.45 -0.46
N ASP A 57 11.48 2.08 0.40
CA ASP A 57 11.82 0.67 0.68
C ASP A 57 10.70 -0.07 1.41
N LEU A 58 9.94 0.64 2.25
CA LEU A 58 8.75 0.10 2.90
C LEU A 58 7.62 -0.07 1.88
N MET A 59 7.39 0.94 1.06
CA MET A 59 6.31 0.93 0.08
C MET A 59 6.53 -0.08 -1.06
N ASN A 60 7.78 -0.49 -1.32
CA ASN A 60 8.07 -1.58 -2.27
C ASN A 60 7.32 -2.86 -1.90
N THR A 61 7.09 -3.14 -0.62
CA THR A 61 6.31 -4.31 -0.20
C THR A 61 4.87 -4.29 -0.74
N ALA A 62 4.23 -3.12 -0.77
CA ALA A 62 2.90 -2.98 -1.38
C ALA A 62 2.97 -3.05 -2.91
N SER A 63 3.99 -2.41 -3.50
CA SER A 63 4.17 -2.39 -4.95
C SER A 63 4.43 -3.78 -5.54
N ASP A 64 5.34 -4.53 -4.93
CA ASP A 64 5.72 -5.88 -5.35
C ASP A 64 4.52 -6.83 -5.24
N LEU A 65 3.77 -6.77 -4.14
CA LEU A 65 2.55 -7.56 -3.95
C LEU A 65 1.49 -7.25 -5.01
N THR A 66 1.33 -5.97 -5.35
CA THR A 66 0.35 -5.55 -6.36
C THR A 66 0.69 -6.13 -7.73
N VAL A 67 1.98 -6.12 -8.10
CA VAL A 67 2.49 -6.74 -9.34
C VAL A 67 2.41 -8.26 -9.28
N GLU A 68 2.69 -8.88 -8.13
CA GLU A 68 2.56 -10.33 -7.93
C GLU A 68 1.13 -10.82 -8.21
N ILE A 69 0.13 -10.06 -7.75
CA ILE A 69 -1.29 -10.44 -7.86
C ILE A 69 -1.88 -10.07 -9.23
N LEU A 70 -1.57 -8.89 -9.76
CA LEU A 70 -2.21 -8.33 -10.97
C LEU A 70 -1.32 -8.44 -12.23
N GLY A 71 -0.09 -8.91 -12.10
CA GLY A 71 0.88 -8.97 -13.19
C GLY A 71 1.22 -7.58 -13.72
N GLU A 72 1.27 -7.44 -15.04
CA GLU A 72 1.54 -6.16 -15.72
C GLU A 72 0.53 -5.06 -15.36
N LYS A 73 -0.74 -5.44 -15.07
CA LYS A 73 -1.79 -4.52 -14.60
C LYS A 73 -1.55 -4.00 -13.18
N GLY A 74 -0.56 -4.55 -12.49
CA GLY A 74 -0.16 -4.12 -11.17
C GLY A 74 0.87 -3.00 -11.20
N LYS A 75 1.43 -2.61 -12.34
CA LYS A 75 2.41 -1.50 -12.45
C LYS A 75 1.69 -0.16 -12.36
N HIS A 76 2.14 0.70 -11.46
CA HIS A 76 1.41 1.91 -11.05
C HIS A 76 2.32 3.12 -10.88
N ALA A 77 1.73 4.31 -10.97
CA ALA A 77 2.33 5.52 -10.41
C ALA A 77 2.32 5.44 -8.87
N ARG A 78 3.25 6.13 -8.20
CA ARG A 78 3.37 6.05 -6.75
C ARG A 78 3.76 7.37 -6.11
N ALA A 79 3.15 7.65 -4.96
CA ALA A 79 3.61 8.65 -4.00
C ALA A 79 3.82 7.99 -2.63
N THR A 80 4.84 8.44 -1.90
CA THR A 80 5.13 7.93 -0.56
C THR A 80 5.51 9.08 0.36
N LEU A 81 4.89 9.14 1.54
CA LEU A 81 4.99 10.24 2.48
C LEU A 81 5.23 9.73 3.90
N GLY A 82 5.98 10.51 4.68
CA GLY A 82 6.02 10.39 6.14
C GLY A 82 4.97 11.29 6.77
N ALA A 83 4.35 10.82 7.85
CA ALA A 83 3.44 11.59 8.68
C ALA A 83 3.81 11.43 10.16
N SER A 84 3.56 12.47 10.96
CA SER A 84 3.78 12.45 12.42
C SER A 84 2.72 11.63 13.17
N SER A 85 1.58 11.35 12.54
CA SER A 85 0.52 10.49 13.07
C SER A 85 -0.39 9.98 11.95
N ILE A 86 -0.99 8.81 12.15
CA ILE A 86 -1.96 8.15 11.26
C ILE A 86 -3.14 7.66 12.12
N PRO A 87 -4.37 7.56 11.59
CA PRO A 87 -5.52 7.02 12.33
C PRO A 87 -5.21 5.70 13.05
N VAL A 88 -5.85 5.52 14.22
CA VAL A 88 -5.69 4.36 15.13
C VAL A 88 -4.24 4.05 15.54
N ASN A 89 -3.31 5.00 15.37
CA ASN A 89 -1.88 4.81 15.60
C ASN A 89 -1.28 3.68 14.74
N SER A 90 -1.79 3.51 13.51
CA SER A 90 -1.20 2.56 12.55
C SER A 90 0.22 2.98 12.15
N SER A 91 1.06 2.01 11.77
CA SER A 91 2.38 2.26 11.19
C SER A 91 2.31 2.70 9.72
N VAL A 92 1.23 2.36 9.02
CA VAL A 92 1.06 2.58 7.58
C VAL A 92 -0.41 2.74 7.22
N GLU A 93 -0.66 3.58 6.22
CA GLU A 93 -1.93 3.72 5.52
C GLU A 93 -1.65 3.70 4.01
N ILE A 94 -2.51 3.02 3.25
CA ILE A 94 -2.39 2.94 1.78
C ILE A 94 -3.71 3.34 1.14
N GLN A 95 -3.65 4.30 0.24
CA GLN A 95 -4.71 4.62 -0.70
C GLN A 95 -4.36 4.11 -2.10
N ALA A 96 -5.36 3.64 -2.83
CA ALA A 96 -5.18 3.13 -4.18
C ALA A 96 -6.28 3.61 -5.13
N ILE A 97 -5.93 3.78 -6.40
CA ILE A 97 -6.87 4.06 -7.49
C ILE A 97 -6.72 2.92 -8.50
N PHE A 98 -7.83 2.24 -8.80
CA PHE A 98 -7.89 1.17 -9.79
C PHE A 98 -8.84 1.57 -10.92
N GLU A 99 -8.41 1.29 -12.15
CA GLU A 99 -9.29 1.29 -13.31
C GLU A 99 -9.97 -0.09 -13.41
N VAL A 100 -11.29 -0.10 -13.57
CA VAL A 100 -12.12 -1.30 -13.72
C VAL A 100 -12.96 -1.20 -15.00
N GLU A 101 -13.47 -2.34 -15.48
CA GLU A 101 -14.41 -2.40 -16.61
C GLU A 101 -15.75 -1.70 -16.35
#